data_AF-A0A5N5QUI4-F1
#
_entry.id   AF-A0A5N5QUI4-F1
#
_cell.length_a   1.000
_cell.length_b   1.000
_cell.length_c   1.000
_cell.angle_alpha   90.00
_cell.angle_beta   90.00
_cell.angle_gamma   90.00
#
_symmetry.space_group_name_H-M   'P 1'
#
loop_
_entity.id
_entity.type
_entity.pdbx_description
1 polymer ?
#
loop_
_entity_poly.entity_id
_entity_poly.type
_entity_poly.pdbx_seq_one_letter_code
_entity_poly.pdbx_strand_id
1 'polypeptide(L)'
;MDDTTVQDLKNTIEEISAKIIPQTLEEFDAIGSADDVIRMLHDFVKAHCNDLPATHHNPDSKRDTPGAETFFWTLWETAFKEMGKWELEGHESSPHVIKAIAFVNALRAQPKGKSIWTIWGEDVDITSCPLLGPSIREANNGPFYYTGPDDSETSRPDVQNALAGAGSGDSTKECVLLALRRRREWLALQAFIARLVSDVGDNSYLRHGIWAARDGLEDWPLEPPVITSEPATEDPLDREDTAAYRALMVEGAAIWLCLAAPQLYSCAEIWGPNGNPDWKANQGAPGRGGARWKGVDGMDPEKQRWKLWKEVLLEVVTWYDKEASEGRVKGWRVKEVAVKALKAMDAAEQQ
;
A
#
# COMPACT_ATOMS: atom_id res chain seq x y z
N MET A 1 6.49 -17.24 -23.20
CA MET A 1 7.43 -16.17 -23.58
C MET A 1 8.81 -16.70 -23.28
N ASP A 2 9.78 -16.59 -24.19
CA ASP A 2 11.14 -17.04 -23.86
C ASP A 2 11.80 -16.07 -22.86
N ASP A 3 12.83 -16.55 -22.16
CA ASP A 3 13.50 -15.78 -21.10
C ASP A 3 14.18 -14.51 -21.62
N THR A 4 14.50 -14.45 -22.92
CA THR A 4 15.18 -13.31 -23.54
C THR A 4 14.19 -12.16 -23.76
N THR A 5 13.00 -12.46 -24.30
CA THR A 5 11.92 -11.48 -24.46
C THR A 5 11.46 -10.88 -23.13
N VAL A 6 11.34 -11.71 -22.08
CA VAL A 6 10.98 -11.22 -20.74
C VAL A 6 12.06 -10.29 -20.19
N GLN A 7 13.33 -10.61 -20.43
CA GLN A 7 14.45 -9.79 -19.96
C GLN A 7 14.53 -8.46 -20.71
N ASP A 8 14.31 -8.44 -22.02
CA ASP A 8 14.29 -7.20 -22.82
C ASP A 8 13.15 -6.27 -22.38
N LEU A 9 11.97 -6.83 -22.08
CA LEU A 9 10.85 -6.08 -21.52
C LEU A 9 11.18 -5.48 -20.15
N LYS A 10 11.79 -6.27 -19.27
CA LYS A 10 12.23 -5.81 -17.94
C LYS A 10 13.23 -4.67 -18.04
N ASN A 11 14.29 -4.83 -18.85
CA ASN A 11 15.29 -3.79 -19.06
C ASN A 11 14.65 -2.50 -19.57
N THR A 12 13.70 -2.63 -20.49
CA THR A 12 13.00 -1.49 -21.11
C THR A 12 12.08 -0.78 -20.10
N ILE A 13 11.37 -1.51 -19.23
CA ILE A 13 10.55 -0.93 -18.14
C ILE A 13 11.43 -0.30 -17.06
N GLU A 14 12.57 -0.92 -16.73
CA GLU A 14 13.57 -0.36 -15.84
C GLU A 14 14.16 0.94 -16.40
N GLU A 15 14.36 1.05 -17.71
CA GLU A 15 14.79 2.30 -18.36
C GLU A 15 13.73 3.41 -18.27
N ILE A 16 12.43 3.12 -18.46
CA ILE A 16 11.37 4.12 -18.25
C ILE A 16 11.37 4.57 -16.81
N SER A 17 11.41 3.61 -15.89
CA SER A 17 11.44 3.88 -14.47
C SER A 17 12.63 4.79 -14.18
N ALA A 18 13.83 4.46 -14.68
CA ALA A 18 15.01 5.29 -14.57
C ALA A 18 14.92 6.66 -15.28
N LYS A 19 13.97 6.90 -16.20
CA LYS A 19 13.72 8.21 -16.83
C LYS A 19 12.68 9.05 -16.08
N ILE A 20 11.65 8.41 -15.53
CA ILE A 20 10.56 9.01 -14.73
C ILE A 20 11.06 9.46 -13.35
N ILE A 21 12.03 8.72 -12.80
CA ILE A 21 12.37 8.76 -11.38
C ILE A 21 13.39 9.85 -10.99
N PRO A 22 14.45 10.17 -11.77
CA PRO A 22 15.44 11.18 -11.39
C PRO A 22 14.96 12.62 -11.59
N GLN A 23 13.92 12.84 -12.39
CA GLN A 23 13.41 14.20 -12.66
C GLN A 23 12.98 14.85 -11.34
N THR A 24 13.25 16.14 -11.16
CA THR A 24 12.64 16.85 -10.03
C THR A 24 11.11 16.87 -10.20
N LEU A 25 10.35 17.16 -9.13
CA LEU A 25 8.88 17.25 -9.26
C LEU A 25 8.47 18.31 -10.30
N GLU A 26 9.26 19.38 -10.44
CA GLU A 26 9.06 20.49 -11.38
C GLU A 26 9.31 20.09 -12.84
N GLU A 27 10.14 19.08 -13.07
CA GLU A 27 10.51 18.57 -14.40
C GLU A 27 9.69 17.35 -14.82
N PHE A 28 8.84 16.81 -13.94
CA PHE A 28 8.11 15.59 -14.21
C PHE A 28 6.94 15.80 -15.19
N ASP A 29 7.11 15.31 -16.42
CA ASP A 29 6.06 15.28 -17.44
C ASP A 29 5.24 13.98 -17.34
N ALA A 30 4.15 14.03 -16.56
CA ALA A 30 3.25 12.90 -16.40
C ALA A 30 2.55 12.49 -17.72
N ILE A 31 2.23 13.45 -18.58
CA ILE A 31 1.52 13.21 -19.85
C ILE A 31 2.48 12.54 -20.84
N GLY A 32 3.67 13.10 -21.03
CA GLY A 32 4.72 12.51 -21.85
C GLY A 32 5.10 11.10 -21.37
N SER A 33 5.18 10.89 -20.04
CA SER A 33 5.44 9.58 -19.45
C SER A 33 4.33 8.56 -19.78
N ALA A 34 3.05 8.97 -19.73
CA ALA A 34 1.92 8.12 -20.09
C ALA A 34 1.94 7.76 -21.59
N ASP A 35 2.22 8.73 -22.46
CA ASP A 35 2.33 8.50 -23.91
C ASP A 35 3.49 7.56 -24.25
N ASP A 36 4.63 7.70 -23.55
CA ASP A 36 5.79 6.82 -23.70
C ASP A 36 5.46 5.38 -23.30
N VAL A 37 4.81 5.18 -22.15
CA VAL A 37 4.38 3.84 -21.70
C VAL A 37 3.43 3.19 -22.71
N ILE A 38 2.48 3.95 -23.25
CA ILE A 38 1.54 3.45 -24.27
C ILE A 38 2.28 3.06 -25.54
N ARG A 39 3.16 3.93 -26.05
CA ARG A 39 3.98 3.68 -27.23
C ARG A 39 4.82 2.42 -27.06
N MET A 40 5.44 2.24 -25.91
CA MET A 40 6.31 1.10 -25.64
C MET A 40 5.54 -0.21 -25.58
N LEU A 41 4.34 -0.21 -25.00
CA LEU A 41 3.48 -1.38 -25.04
C LEU A 41 3.04 -1.70 -26.48
N HIS A 42 2.70 -0.70 -27.29
CA HIS A 42 2.42 -0.90 -28.72
C HIS A 42 3.60 -1.50 -29.48
N ASP A 43 4.80 -0.96 -29.27
CA ASP A 43 6.03 -1.44 -29.92
C ASP A 43 6.35 -2.88 -29.49
N PHE A 44 6.21 -3.18 -28.19
CA PHE A 44 6.40 -4.50 -27.64
C PHE A 44 5.42 -5.53 -28.22
N VAL A 45 4.11 -5.22 -28.22
CA VAL A 45 3.08 -6.10 -28.76
C VAL A 45 3.28 -6.32 -30.25
N LYS A 46 3.68 -5.28 -31.00
CA LYS A 46 3.96 -5.39 -32.42
C LYS A 46 5.15 -6.31 -32.70
N ALA A 47 6.22 -6.21 -31.91
CA ALA A 47 7.39 -7.06 -32.05
C ALA A 47 7.08 -8.54 -31.79
N HIS A 48 6.20 -8.83 -30.84
CA HIS A 48 5.93 -10.21 -30.36
C HIS A 48 4.60 -10.79 -30.85
N CYS A 49 3.94 -10.16 -31.83
CA CYS A 49 2.63 -10.61 -32.32
C CYS A 49 2.66 -12.00 -32.98
N ASN A 50 3.85 -12.48 -33.40
CA ASN A 50 4.04 -13.76 -34.09
C ASN A 50 4.66 -14.87 -33.22
N ASP A 51 5.07 -14.57 -31.98
CA ASP A 51 5.95 -15.45 -31.20
C ASP A 51 5.23 -16.54 -30.38
N LEU A 52 3.89 -16.60 -30.44
CA LEU A 52 3.11 -17.57 -29.68
C LEU A 52 2.43 -18.60 -30.59
N PRO A 53 2.85 -19.88 -30.57
CA PRO A 53 2.15 -20.94 -31.28
C PRO A 53 0.73 -21.11 -30.73
N ALA A 54 -0.20 -21.41 -31.62
CA ALA A 54 -1.59 -21.72 -31.29
C ALA A 54 -1.68 -23.07 -30.57
N THR A 55 -1.49 -23.10 -29.25
CA THR A 55 -1.68 -24.31 -28.46
C THR A 55 -2.59 -24.06 -27.27
N HIS A 56 -3.72 -24.78 -27.31
CA HIS A 56 -4.71 -24.99 -26.24
C HIS A 56 -5.47 -23.77 -25.73
N HIS A 57 -6.39 -23.23 -26.54
CA HIS A 57 -7.46 -22.37 -26.02
C HIS A 57 -8.84 -22.80 -26.50
N ASN A 58 -9.81 -22.62 -25.60
CA ASN A 58 -11.23 -22.75 -25.87
C ASN A 58 -11.60 -21.77 -27.01
N PRO A 59 -12.24 -22.21 -28.11
CA PRO A 59 -12.60 -21.33 -29.23
C PRO A 59 -13.49 -20.13 -28.82
N ASP A 60 -14.13 -20.19 -27.66
CA ASP A 60 -15.02 -19.14 -27.16
C ASP A 60 -14.31 -18.03 -26.34
N SER A 61 -13.03 -18.20 -25.97
CA SER A 61 -12.29 -17.18 -25.20
C SER A 61 -11.48 -16.26 -26.11
N LYS A 62 -11.58 -14.94 -25.91
CA LYS A 62 -10.70 -13.96 -26.57
C LYS A 62 -9.24 -14.26 -26.21
N ARG A 63 -8.36 -14.16 -27.20
CA ARG A 63 -6.92 -14.36 -27.02
C ARG A 63 -6.32 -13.15 -26.33
N ASP A 64 -5.57 -13.39 -25.25
CA ASP A 64 -4.82 -12.34 -24.57
C ASP A 64 -3.80 -11.67 -25.49
N THR A 65 -3.62 -10.36 -25.29
CA THR A 65 -2.59 -9.59 -25.97
C THR A 65 -1.23 -10.06 -25.48
N PRO A 66 -0.34 -10.53 -26.38
CA PRO A 66 0.97 -11.08 -25.99
C PRO A 66 1.77 -10.12 -25.09
N GLY A 67 2.06 -10.57 -23.87
CA GLY A 67 2.88 -9.89 -22.87
C GLY A 67 2.32 -8.59 -22.27
N ALA A 68 1.09 -8.20 -22.59
CA ALA A 68 0.43 -7.07 -21.95
C ALA A 68 0.32 -7.27 -20.43
N GLU A 69 -0.05 -8.48 -19.98
CA GLU A 69 -0.10 -8.81 -18.55
C GLU A 69 1.26 -8.59 -17.86
N THR A 70 2.33 -9.21 -18.38
CA THR A 70 3.68 -9.08 -17.82
C THR A 70 4.15 -7.63 -17.78
N PHE A 71 3.83 -6.86 -18.82
CA PHE A 71 4.16 -5.44 -18.89
C PHE A 71 3.51 -4.66 -17.75
N PHE A 72 2.18 -4.78 -17.57
CA PHE A 72 1.46 -4.02 -16.55
C PHE A 72 1.83 -4.45 -15.13
N TRP A 73 2.06 -5.74 -14.88
CA TRP A 73 2.61 -6.21 -13.59
C TRP A 73 3.95 -5.55 -13.28
N THR A 74 4.88 -5.60 -14.24
CA THR A 74 6.24 -5.05 -14.06
C THR A 74 6.21 -3.53 -13.89
N LEU A 75 5.34 -2.83 -14.63
CA LEU A 75 5.13 -1.38 -14.50
C LEU A 75 4.74 -1.01 -13.06
N TRP A 76 3.69 -1.65 -12.51
CA TRP A 76 3.20 -1.30 -11.18
C TRP A 76 4.15 -1.75 -10.07
N GLU A 77 4.73 -2.95 -10.16
CA GLU A 77 5.74 -3.41 -9.20
C GLU A 77 6.93 -2.45 -9.13
N THR A 78 7.40 -1.98 -10.28
CA THR A 78 8.52 -1.04 -10.32
C THR A 78 8.10 0.31 -9.73
N ALA A 79 6.94 0.84 -10.11
CA ALA A 79 6.42 2.08 -9.53
C ALA A 79 6.33 2.00 -7.99
N PHE A 80 5.85 0.88 -7.43
CA PHE A 80 5.73 0.69 -5.98
C PHE A 80 7.08 0.64 -5.26
N LYS A 81 8.06 -0.10 -5.81
CA LYS A 81 9.43 -0.15 -5.26
C LYS A 81 10.08 1.24 -5.24
N GLU A 82 9.84 2.02 -6.28
CA GLU A 82 10.47 3.33 -6.47
C GLU A 82 9.89 4.39 -5.54
N MET A 83 8.57 4.34 -5.29
CA MET A 83 7.94 5.18 -4.27
C MET A 83 8.56 4.98 -2.87
N GLY A 84 9.01 3.74 -2.57
CA GLY A 84 9.63 3.37 -1.30
C GLY A 84 11.09 3.76 -1.12
N LYS A 85 11.75 4.35 -2.12
CA LYS A 85 13.17 4.74 -1.99
C LYS A 85 13.38 5.95 -1.07
N TRP A 86 12.33 6.73 -0.80
CA TRP A 86 12.42 7.99 -0.07
C TRP A 86 11.62 7.94 1.23
N GLU A 87 12.10 8.67 2.23
CA GLU A 87 11.39 8.79 3.50
C GLU A 87 10.20 9.75 3.35
N LEU A 88 9.08 9.40 3.98
CA LEU A 88 7.93 10.30 4.08
C LEU A 88 8.25 11.33 5.18
N GLU A 89 8.73 12.51 4.80
CA GLU A 89 9.02 13.61 5.73
C GLU A 89 7.72 14.25 6.21
N GLY A 90 7.16 13.70 7.30
CA GLY A 90 5.79 14.00 7.67
C GLY A 90 4.82 13.47 6.61
N HIS A 91 3.53 13.39 6.90
CA HIS A 91 2.54 12.87 5.94
C HIS A 91 2.32 13.77 4.70
N GLU A 92 3.20 14.76 4.49
CA GLU A 92 3.33 15.52 3.26
C GLU A 92 3.99 14.57 2.24
N SER A 93 3.17 14.14 1.26
CA SER A 93 3.47 13.00 0.39
C SER A 93 4.87 13.06 -0.23
N SER A 94 5.58 11.93 -0.21
CA SER A 94 6.80 11.72 -0.99
C SER A 94 6.59 12.22 -2.42
N PRO A 95 7.54 12.97 -3.01
CA PRO A 95 7.46 13.41 -4.40
C PRO A 95 7.12 12.28 -5.37
N HIS A 96 7.57 11.06 -5.10
CA HIS A 96 7.27 9.89 -5.94
C HIS A 96 5.83 9.42 -5.83
N VAL A 97 5.21 9.53 -4.66
CA VAL A 97 3.77 9.28 -4.51
C VAL A 97 2.99 10.33 -5.31
N ILE A 98 3.39 11.61 -5.25
CA ILE A 98 2.77 12.67 -6.05
C ILE A 98 2.90 12.37 -7.55
N LYS A 99 4.09 11.99 -8.01
CA LYS A 99 4.33 11.61 -9.41
C LYS A 99 3.52 10.39 -9.84
N ALA A 100 3.42 9.36 -9.00
CA ALA A 100 2.63 8.17 -9.29
C ALA A 100 1.14 8.51 -9.43
N ILE A 101 0.60 9.37 -8.57
CA ILE A 101 -0.78 9.88 -8.69
C ILE A 101 -0.96 10.70 -9.98
N ALA A 102 -0.02 11.60 -10.30
CA ALA A 102 -0.05 12.37 -11.53
C ALA A 102 0.00 11.46 -12.78
N PHE A 103 0.81 10.41 -12.75
CA PHE A 103 0.90 9.40 -13.80
C PHE A 103 -0.40 8.61 -13.97
N VAL A 104 -1.03 8.17 -12.87
CA VAL A 104 -2.36 7.52 -12.91
C VAL A 104 -3.40 8.44 -13.55
N ASN A 105 -3.43 9.71 -13.15
CA ASN A 105 -4.33 10.70 -13.75
C ASN A 105 -4.05 10.92 -15.24
N ALA A 106 -2.78 10.96 -15.65
CA ALA A 106 -2.39 11.08 -17.05
C ALA A 106 -2.86 9.87 -17.88
N LEU A 107 -2.74 8.64 -17.36
CA LEU A 107 -3.29 7.45 -18.02
C LEU A 107 -4.82 7.52 -18.12
N ARG A 108 -5.52 7.96 -17.07
CA ARG A 108 -6.99 8.11 -17.05
C ARG A 108 -7.51 9.19 -18.00
N ALA A 109 -6.69 10.20 -18.28
CA ALA A 109 -7.01 11.29 -19.20
C ALA A 109 -6.82 10.93 -20.67
N GLN A 110 -6.26 9.75 -20.97
CA GLN A 110 -6.08 9.30 -22.35
C GLN A 110 -7.43 9.13 -23.09
N PRO A 111 -7.46 9.25 -24.43
CA PRO A 111 -8.69 9.04 -25.18
C PRO A 111 -9.22 7.61 -25.00
N LYS A 112 -10.42 7.49 -24.42
CA LYS A 112 -11.11 6.20 -24.24
C LYS A 112 -11.26 5.48 -25.59
N GLY A 113 -11.03 4.17 -25.57
CA GLY A 113 -11.14 3.25 -26.69
C GLY A 113 -9.92 3.24 -27.62
N LYS A 114 -8.92 4.10 -27.40
CA LYS A 114 -7.76 4.22 -28.30
C LYS A 114 -6.71 3.15 -28.06
N SER A 115 -6.50 2.76 -26.81
CA SER A 115 -5.50 1.76 -26.41
C SER A 115 -6.16 0.72 -25.52
N ILE A 116 -6.61 -0.36 -26.17
CA ILE A 116 -7.31 -1.50 -25.54
C ILE A 116 -6.42 -2.73 -25.66
N TRP A 117 -6.33 -3.48 -24.57
CA TRP A 117 -5.54 -4.71 -24.48
C TRP A 117 -6.40 -5.83 -23.91
N THR A 118 -6.31 -7.03 -24.47
CA THR A 118 -6.98 -8.20 -23.90
C THR A 118 -6.10 -8.82 -22.82
N ILE A 119 -6.59 -8.88 -21.58
CA ILE A 119 -5.91 -9.46 -20.42
C ILE A 119 -6.90 -10.38 -19.71
N TRP A 120 -6.51 -11.63 -19.47
CA TRP A 120 -7.37 -12.66 -18.86
C TRP A 120 -8.71 -12.86 -19.59
N GLY A 121 -8.68 -12.73 -20.92
CA GLY A 121 -9.84 -12.84 -21.81
C GLY A 121 -10.75 -11.61 -21.86
N GLU A 122 -10.42 -10.54 -21.13
CA GLU A 122 -11.20 -9.30 -21.07
C GLU A 122 -10.49 -8.15 -21.78
N ASP A 123 -11.25 -7.32 -22.51
CA ASP A 123 -10.71 -6.12 -23.14
C ASP A 123 -10.63 -5.00 -22.08
N VAL A 124 -9.41 -4.55 -21.80
CA VAL A 124 -9.10 -3.57 -20.78
C VAL A 124 -8.52 -2.31 -21.45
N ASP A 125 -9.17 -1.18 -21.20
CA ASP A 125 -8.72 0.12 -21.71
C ASP A 125 -7.61 0.70 -20.82
N ILE A 126 -6.61 1.36 -21.42
CA ILE A 126 -5.53 2.01 -20.68
C ILE A 126 -6.03 3.01 -19.61
N THR A 127 -7.16 3.67 -19.87
CA THR A 127 -7.80 4.63 -18.96
C THR A 127 -8.34 3.99 -17.69
N SER A 128 -8.45 2.66 -17.64
CA SER A 128 -8.79 1.91 -16.42
C SER A 128 -7.57 1.60 -15.54
N CYS A 129 -6.36 1.96 -15.98
CA CYS A 129 -5.09 1.58 -15.37
C CYS A 129 -4.97 0.05 -15.22
N PRO A 130 -4.81 -0.70 -16.33
CA PRO A 130 -4.82 -2.16 -16.33
C PRO A 130 -3.91 -2.76 -15.26
N LEU A 131 -4.43 -3.74 -14.52
CA LEU A 131 -3.76 -4.44 -13.42
C LEU A 131 -3.34 -3.61 -12.20
N LEU A 132 -3.63 -2.30 -12.13
CA LEU A 132 -3.29 -1.48 -10.96
C LEU A 132 -3.90 -2.05 -9.66
N GLY A 133 -5.20 -2.38 -9.69
CA GLY A 133 -5.91 -2.95 -8.55
C GLY A 133 -5.35 -4.30 -8.08
N PRO A 134 -5.21 -5.30 -8.98
CA PRO A 134 -4.51 -6.55 -8.69
C PRO A 134 -3.10 -6.35 -8.12
N SER A 135 -2.29 -5.45 -8.71
CA SER A 135 -0.95 -5.16 -8.23
C SER A 135 -0.93 -4.54 -6.84
N ILE A 136 -1.84 -3.60 -6.56
CA ILE A 136 -2.01 -3.03 -5.21
C ILE A 136 -2.36 -4.12 -4.21
N ARG A 137 -3.31 -5.01 -4.55
CA ARG A 137 -3.73 -6.09 -3.65
C ARG A 137 -2.56 -6.97 -3.28
N GLU A 138 -1.74 -7.36 -4.26
CA GLU A 138 -0.60 -8.24 -4.05
C GLU A 138 0.52 -7.56 -3.24
N ALA A 139 0.80 -6.30 -3.53
CA ALA A 139 1.81 -5.52 -2.81
C ALA A 139 1.37 -5.16 -1.37
N ASN A 140 0.06 -5.16 -1.09
CA ASN A 140 -0.51 -4.77 0.19
C ASN A 140 -0.72 -5.94 1.18
N ASN A 141 -0.10 -7.10 0.95
CA ASN A 141 -0.16 -8.26 1.86
C ASN A 141 0.69 -8.09 3.15
N GLY A 142 1.03 -6.86 3.53
CA GLY A 142 1.83 -6.51 4.69
C GLY A 142 3.29 -6.14 4.36
N PRO A 143 4.02 -5.53 5.32
CA PRO A 143 5.34 -4.96 5.06
C PRO A 143 6.45 -5.98 4.75
N PHE A 144 6.25 -7.27 5.09
CA PHE A 144 7.28 -8.31 4.97
C PHE A 144 6.82 -9.59 4.26
N TYR A 145 5.71 -9.56 3.53
CA TYR A 145 5.09 -10.78 2.98
C TYR A 145 6.04 -11.60 2.09
N TYR A 146 6.83 -10.93 1.24
CA TYR A 146 7.78 -11.60 0.33
C TYR A 146 9.20 -11.69 0.87
N THR A 147 9.64 -10.66 1.59
CA THR A 147 11.01 -10.54 2.10
C THR A 147 11.02 -9.57 3.27
N GLY A 148 11.77 -9.88 4.31
CA GLY A 148 11.96 -9.03 5.48
C GLY A 148 12.93 -9.69 6.45
N PRO A 149 13.29 -9.00 7.55
CA PRO A 149 13.98 -9.67 8.65
C PRO A 149 13.13 -10.83 9.17
N ASP A 150 13.80 -11.91 9.58
CA ASP A 150 13.14 -13.01 10.30
C ASP A 150 12.71 -12.59 11.73
N ASP A 151 12.03 -13.46 12.48
CA ASP A 151 11.52 -13.12 13.81
C ASP A 151 12.65 -12.77 14.81
N SER A 152 13.75 -13.52 14.76
CA SER A 152 14.95 -13.27 15.57
C SER A 152 15.57 -11.91 15.22
N GLU A 153 15.72 -11.60 13.93
CA GLU A 153 16.22 -10.32 13.47
C GLU A 153 15.29 -9.17 13.84
N THR A 154 13.97 -9.35 13.70
CA THR A 154 12.97 -8.33 14.02
C THR A 154 12.96 -8.03 15.52
N SER A 155 13.21 -9.02 16.38
CA SER A 155 13.29 -8.82 17.83
C SER A 155 14.44 -7.90 18.26
N ARG A 156 15.46 -7.68 17.40
CA ARG A 156 16.62 -6.87 17.75
C ARG A 156 16.27 -5.40 17.91
N PRO A 157 16.77 -4.72 18.95
CA PRO A 157 16.45 -3.30 19.20
C PRO A 157 16.77 -2.35 18.03
N ASP A 158 17.84 -2.58 17.28
CA ASP A 158 18.21 -1.75 16.13
C ASP A 158 17.24 -1.91 14.94
N VAL A 159 16.76 -3.13 14.70
CA VAL A 159 15.72 -3.40 13.70
C VAL A 159 14.38 -2.83 14.14
N GLN A 160 13.98 -3.02 15.41
CA GLN A 160 12.76 -2.45 15.97
C GLN A 160 12.73 -0.91 15.85
N ASN A 161 13.84 -0.24 16.17
CA ASN A 161 13.94 1.21 16.01
C ASN A 161 13.75 1.63 14.54
N ALA A 162 14.43 0.96 13.61
CA ALA A 162 14.26 1.21 12.18
C ALA A 162 12.81 1.04 11.72
N LEU A 163 12.11 0.00 12.19
CA LEU A 163 10.71 -0.25 11.87
C LEU A 163 9.75 0.78 12.46
N ALA A 164 10.03 1.29 13.65
CA ALA A 164 9.23 2.32 14.30
C ALA A 164 9.57 3.76 13.82
N GLY A 165 10.46 3.89 12.84
CA GLY A 165 10.89 5.18 12.29
C GLY A 165 11.85 5.97 13.19
N ALA A 166 12.38 5.33 14.24
CA ALA A 166 13.50 5.85 15.01
C ALA A 166 14.79 5.55 14.25
N GLY A 167 15.32 6.59 13.60
CA GLY A 167 16.31 6.45 12.54
C GLY A 167 17.53 5.59 12.88
N SER A 168 18.08 5.01 11.83
CA SER A 168 19.43 4.45 11.79
C SER A 168 20.01 4.59 10.38
N GLY A 169 19.83 5.75 9.73
CA GLY A 169 20.20 6.00 8.33
C GLY A 169 21.67 5.67 7.99
N ASP A 170 22.53 5.65 9.01
CA ASP A 170 23.97 5.34 8.90
C ASP A 170 24.32 3.88 9.23
N SER A 171 23.33 3.04 9.54
CA SER A 171 23.56 1.62 9.84
C SER A 171 24.00 0.87 8.57
N THR A 172 25.07 0.11 8.67
CA THR A 172 25.55 -0.77 7.60
C THR A 172 25.02 -2.20 7.71
N LYS A 173 24.23 -2.51 8.75
CA LYS A 173 23.70 -3.86 8.97
C LYS A 173 22.55 -4.16 8.01
N GLU A 174 22.65 -5.28 7.31
CA GLU A 174 21.70 -5.68 6.26
C GLU A 174 20.25 -5.75 6.74
N CYS A 175 19.96 -6.42 7.87
CA CYS A 175 18.61 -6.50 8.43
C CYS A 175 18.00 -5.13 8.76
N VAL A 176 18.81 -4.18 9.24
CA VAL A 176 18.37 -2.81 9.54
C VAL A 176 18.07 -2.05 8.24
N LEU A 177 18.94 -2.17 7.23
CA LEU A 177 18.72 -1.58 5.91
C LEU A 177 17.48 -2.16 5.21
N LEU A 178 17.26 -3.47 5.34
CA LEU A 178 16.09 -4.17 4.82
C LEU A 178 14.81 -3.70 5.53
N ALA A 179 14.84 -3.58 6.86
CA ALA A 179 13.73 -3.06 7.66
C ALA A 179 13.36 -1.62 7.27
N LEU A 180 14.35 -0.73 7.14
CA LEU A 180 14.13 0.65 6.68
C LEU A 180 13.51 0.69 5.29
N ARG A 181 14.03 -0.11 4.35
CA ARG A 181 13.50 -0.17 2.98
C ARG A 181 12.05 -0.65 2.97
N ARG A 182 11.75 -1.76 3.66
CA ARG A 182 10.41 -2.36 3.69
C ARG A 182 9.38 -1.44 4.33
N ARG A 183 9.76 -0.78 5.43
CA ARG A 183 8.96 0.27 6.05
C ARG A 183 8.61 1.38 5.04
N ARG A 184 9.60 1.93 4.34
CA ARG A 184 9.40 3.02 3.38
C ARG A 184 8.51 2.60 2.22
N GLU A 185 8.78 1.44 1.62
CA GLU A 185 7.96 0.86 0.54
C GLU A 185 6.50 0.69 0.97
N TRP A 186 6.27 0.08 2.13
CA TRP A 186 4.91 -0.19 2.60
C TRP A 186 4.15 1.08 2.98
N LEU A 187 4.77 2.04 3.68
CA LEU A 187 4.11 3.30 4.03
C LEU A 187 3.85 4.18 2.80
N ALA A 188 4.77 4.19 1.82
CA ALA A 188 4.56 4.89 0.57
C ALA A 188 3.40 4.27 -0.23
N LEU A 189 3.27 2.94 -0.21
CA LEU A 189 2.12 2.24 -0.77
C LEU A 189 0.82 2.63 -0.07
N GLN A 190 0.77 2.68 1.28
CA GLN A 190 -0.42 3.15 2.00
C GLN A 190 -0.82 4.58 1.57
N ALA A 191 0.16 5.48 1.49
CA ALA A 191 -0.08 6.87 1.08
C ALA A 191 -0.58 6.96 -0.37
N PHE A 192 0.00 6.18 -1.28
CA PHE A 192 -0.44 6.11 -2.66
C PHE A 192 -1.89 5.63 -2.78
N ILE A 193 -2.25 4.52 -2.12
CA ILE A 193 -3.61 3.98 -2.20
C ILE A 193 -4.61 4.96 -1.55
N ALA A 194 -4.27 5.56 -0.41
CA ALA A 194 -5.11 6.58 0.22
C ALA A 194 -5.35 7.78 -0.71
N ARG A 195 -4.34 8.18 -1.50
CA ARG A 195 -4.48 9.28 -2.48
C ARG A 195 -5.19 8.92 -3.76
N LEU A 196 -5.22 7.64 -4.16
CA LEU A 196 -6.16 7.19 -5.18
C LEU A 196 -7.61 7.46 -4.75
N VAL A 197 -7.91 7.36 -3.46
CA VAL A 197 -9.22 7.74 -2.92
C VAL A 197 -9.37 9.26 -2.83
N SER A 198 -8.44 9.95 -2.17
CA SER A 198 -8.63 11.38 -1.85
C SER A 198 -8.49 12.32 -3.04
N ASP A 199 -7.50 12.07 -3.90
CA ASP A 199 -7.08 13.02 -4.95
C ASP A 199 -7.62 12.61 -6.32
N VAL A 200 -7.75 11.30 -6.56
CA VAL A 200 -8.29 10.77 -7.82
C VAL A 200 -9.79 10.47 -7.71
N GLY A 201 -10.34 10.31 -6.50
CA GLY A 201 -11.75 10.00 -6.27
C GLY A 201 -12.12 8.54 -6.54
N ASP A 202 -11.14 7.62 -6.52
CA ASP A 202 -11.39 6.20 -6.76
C ASP A 202 -11.76 5.47 -5.47
N ASN A 203 -13.06 5.51 -5.15
CA ASN A 203 -13.61 4.90 -3.95
C ASN A 203 -13.53 3.36 -3.95
N SER A 204 -13.16 2.70 -5.05
CA SER A 204 -12.99 1.24 -5.06
C SER A 204 -11.88 0.78 -4.10
N TYR A 205 -10.96 1.68 -3.73
CA TYR A 205 -9.88 1.44 -2.78
C TYR A 205 -10.22 1.69 -1.31
N LEU A 206 -11.41 2.20 -0.97
CA LEU A 206 -11.80 2.51 0.43
C LEU A 206 -11.64 1.29 1.36
N ARG A 207 -11.90 0.09 0.86
CA ARG A 207 -11.69 -1.16 1.60
C ARG A 207 -10.26 -1.34 2.12
N HIS A 208 -9.25 -0.81 1.44
CA HIS A 208 -7.86 -0.87 1.89
C HIS A 208 -7.62 -0.01 3.12
N GLY A 209 -8.34 1.11 3.27
CA GLY A 209 -8.32 1.91 4.50
C GLY A 209 -8.92 1.17 5.69
N ILE A 210 -9.97 0.37 5.48
CA ILE A 210 -10.47 -0.56 6.50
C ILE A 210 -9.41 -1.59 6.87
N TRP A 211 -8.70 -2.18 5.88
CA TRP A 211 -7.65 -3.17 6.18
C TRP A 211 -6.52 -2.56 6.98
N ALA A 212 -6.04 -1.37 6.61
CA ALA A 212 -5.01 -0.66 7.38
C ALA A 212 -5.47 -0.33 8.81
N ALA A 213 -6.70 0.18 8.97
CA ALA A 213 -7.25 0.47 10.29
C ALA A 213 -7.54 -0.79 11.11
N ARG A 214 -7.89 -1.90 10.47
CA ARG A 214 -8.03 -3.20 11.12
C ARG A 214 -6.70 -3.61 11.75
N ASP A 215 -5.67 -3.72 10.91
CA ASP A 215 -4.37 -4.25 11.31
C ASP A 215 -3.68 -3.33 12.34
N GLY A 216 -3.86 -2.01 12.22
CA GLY A 216 -3.25 -1.01 13.11
C GLY A 216 -4.04 -0.68 14.37
N LEU A 217 -5.38 -0.67 14.32
CA LEU A 217 -6.22 -0.12 15.39
C LEU A 217 -7.17 -1.16 16.00
N GLU A 218 -7.79 -2.02 15.19
CA GLU A 218 -8.74 -3.01 15.71
C GLU A 218 -8.05 -4.26 16.25
N ASP A 219 -6.88 -4.58 15.68
CA ASP A 219 -5.98 -5.64 16.15
C ASP A 219 -4.91 -5.11 17.12
N TRP A 220 -5.00 -3.84 17.52
CA TRP A 220 -4.20 -3.33 18.63
C TRP A 220 -4.53 -4.11 19.93
N PRO A 221 -3.53 -4.66 20.64
CA PRO A 221 -3.79 -5.53 21.77
C PRO A 221 -4.47 -4.80 22.93
N LEU A 222 -5.23 -5.53 23.76
CA LEU A 222 -5.85 -4.99 24.97
C LEU A 222 -4.80 -4.54 25.99
N GLU A 223 -3.72 -5.30 26.08
CA GLU A 223 -2.52 -4.93 26.83
C GLU A 223 -1.49 -4.37 25.85
N PRO A 224 -1.07 -3.10 25.97
CA PRO A 224 -0.12 -2.51 25.05
C PRO A 224 1.19 -3.31 24.96
N PRO A 225 1.82 -3.37 23.77
CA PRO A 225 3.00 -4.20 23.56
C PRO A 225 4.19 -3.70 24.39
N VAL A 226 4.96 -4.64 24.91
CA VAL A 226 6.16 -4.36 25.73
C VAL A 226 7.35 -4.11 24.82
N ILE A 227 8.11 -3.04 25.11
CA ILE A 227 9.37 -2.76 24.41
C ILE A 227 10.51 -3.41 25.19
N THR A 228 11.14 -4.41 24.59
CA THR A 228 12.30 -5.08 25.17
C THR A 228 13.58 -4.35 24.77
N SER A 229 14.44 -4.05 25.75
CA SER A 229 15.77 -3.46 25.51
C SER A 229 16.83 -4.50 25.16
N GLU A 230 16.53 -5.79 25.39
CA GLU A 230 17.43 -6.91 25.15
C GLU A 230 16.81 -7.87 24.13
N PRO A 231 17.63 -8.48 23.25
CA PRO A 231 17.15 -9.53 22.35
C PRO A 231 16.65 -10.72 23.17
N ALA A 232 15.50 -11.30 22.79
CA ALA A 232 15.05 -12.56 23.38
C ALA A 232 16.07 -13.66 23.05
N THR A 233 16.64 -14.31 24.07
CA THR A 233 17.74 -15.28 23.89
C THR A 233 17.28 -16.72 23.68
N GLU A 234 16.04 -17.05 24.02
CA GLU A 234 15.55 -18.45 23.98
C GLU A 234 14.30 -18.64 23.12
N ASP A 235 13.35 -17.68 23.10
CA ASP A 235 12.18 -17.69 22.20
C ASP A 235 11.88 -16.26 21.71
N PRO A 236 12.20 -15.90 20.45
CA PRO A 236 11.83 -14.60 19.91
C PRO A 236 10.31 -14.49 19.80
N LEU A 237 9.77 -13.31 20.12
CA LEU A 237 8.37 -12.99 19.84
C LEU A 237 8.11 -13.12 18.34
N ASP A 238 6.93 -13.61 17.98
CA ASP A 238 6.43 -13.53 16.61
C ASP A 238 6.55 -12.07 16.15
N ARG A 239 7.10 -11.84 14.95
CA ARG A 239 7.37 -10.49 14.43
C ARG A 239 6.17 -9.55 14.54
N GLU A 240 4.97 -10.07 14.30
CA GLU A 240 3.71 -9.32 14.32
C GLU A 240 3.34 -8.83 15.73
N ASP A 241 3.88 -9.46 16.77
CA ASP A 241 3.64 -9.11 18.17
C ASP A 241 4.69 -8.16 18.75
N THR A 242 5.72 -7.81 17.99
CA THR A 242 6.70 -6.81 18.41
C THR A 242 6.08 -5.40 18.48
N ALA A 243 6.49 -4.62 19.48
CA ALA A 243 6.01 -3.25 19.65
C ALA A 243 6.28 -2.37 18.41
N ALA A 244 7.41 -2.57 17.73
CA ALA A 244 7.76 -1.83 16.53
C ALA A 244 6.89 -2.19 15.32
N TYR A 245 6.53 -3.47 15.16
CA TYR A 245 5.59 -3.88 14.11
C TYR A 245 4.21 -3.27 14.34
N ARG A 246 3.70 -3.34 15.59
CA ARG A 246 2.42 -2.72 15.96
C ARG A 246 2.44 -1.21 15.75
N ALA A 247 3.54 -0.54 16.11
CA ALA A 247 3.74 0.88 15.82
C ALA A 247 3.66 1.16 14.30
N LEU A 248 4.36 0.38 13.45
CA LEU A 248 4.31 0.51 11.99
C LEU A 248 2.89 0.34 11.44
N MET A 249 2.10 -0.62 11.94
CA MET A 249 0.71 -0.83 11.52
C MET A 249 -0.17 0.38 11.87
N VAL A 250 0.00 0.95 13.08
CA VAL A 250 -0.67 2.20 13.47
C VAL A 250 -0.27 3.34 12.53
N GLU A 251 0.99 3.43 12.11
CA GLU A 251 1.41 4.45 11.15
C GLU A 251 0.73 4.30 9.78
N GLY A 252 0.57 3.07 9.28
CA GLY A 252 -0.17 2.81 8.06
C GLY A 252 -1.64 3.23 8.17
N ALA A 253 -2.29 2.90 9.29
CA ALA A 253 -3.66 3.36 9.57
C ALA A 253 -3.75 4.90 9.66
N ALA A 254 -2.79 5.53 10.33
CA ALA A 254 -2.73 6.98 10.49
C ALA A 254 -2.58 7.72 9.15
N ILE A 255 -1.81 7.16 8.20
CA ILE A 255 -1.70 7.70 6.84
C ILE A 255 -3.08 7.77 6.16
N TRP A 256 -3.85 6.68 6.22
CA TRP A 256 -5.20 6.65 5.67
C TRP A 256 -6.12 7.67 6.31
N LEU A 257 -6.07 7.79 7.65
CA LEU A 257 -6.86 8.77 8.40
C LEU A 257 -6.41 10.21 8.14
N CYS A 258 -5.15 10.46 7.81
CA CYS A 258 -4.69 11.80 7.46
C CYS A 258 -5.09 12.20 6.04
N LEU A 259 -5.05 11.27 5.08
CA LEU A 259 -5.21 11.57 3.66
C LEU A 259 -6.64 11.38 3.16
N ALA A 260 -7.36 10.38 3.68
CA ALA A 260 -8.67 9.96 3.19
C ALA A 260 -9.77 9.93 4.27
N ALA A 261 -9.56 10.60 5.41
CA ALA A 261 -10.56 10.65 6.49
C ALA A 261 -11.95 11.10 6.03
N PRO A 262 -12.13 12.15 5.20
CA PRO A 262 -13.46 12.55 4.74
C PRO A 262 -14.20 11.44 3.98
N GLN A 263 -13.50 10.72 3.11
CA GLN A 263 -14.07 9.63 2.31
C GLN A 263 -14.35 8.40 3.19
N LEU A 264 -13.47 8.08 4.14
CA LEU A 264 -13.71 7.00 5.11
C LEU A 264 -14.90 7.34 6.02
N TYR A 265 -14.94 8.55 6.57
CA TYR A 265 -16.01 8.98 7.47
C TYR A 265 -17.37 9.02 6.79
N SER A 266 -17.44 9.48 5.54
CA SER A 266 -18.69 9.52 4.77
C SER A 266 -19.13 8.16 4.22
N CYS A 267 -18.22 7.18 4.13
CA CYS A 267 -18.55 5.84 3.68
C CYS A 267 -19.54 5.13 4.63
N ALA A 268 -20.51 4.43 4.04
CA ALA A 268 -21.50 3.61 4.74
C ALA A 268 -21.66 2.24 4.06
N GLU A 269 -20.70 1.86 3.21
CA GLU A 269 -20.74 0.57 2.51
C GLU A 269 -20.44 -0.60 3.45
N ILE A 270 -21.18 -1.69 3.24
CA ILE A 270 -21.03 -2.96 3.96
C ILE A 270 -20.51 -4.01 2.98
N TRP A 271 -19.33 -4.53 3.28
CA TRP A 271 -18.58 -5.51 2.50
C TRP A 271 -18.42 -6.84 3.25
N GLY A 272 -19.53 -7.43 3.69
CA GLY A 272 -19.53 -8.75 4.32
C GLY A 272 -20.89 -9.13 4.91
N PRO A 273 -21.03 -10.38 5.40
CA PRO A 273 -22.29 -10.90 5.93
C PRO A 273 -22.78 -10.19 7.19
N ASN A 274 -21.90 -9.63 8.02
CA ASN A 274 -22.33 -8.88 9.19
C ASN A 274 -22.85 -7.51 8.76
N GLY A 275 -24.15 -7.26 8.93
CA GLY A 275 -24.82 -6.03 8.50
C GLY A 275 -25.42 -6.06 7.10
N ASN A 276 -25.19 -7.14 6.32
CA ASN A 276 -25.83 -7.34 5.02
C ASN A 276 -26.33 -8.80 4.88
N PRO A 277 -27.63 -9.06 5.14
CA PRO A 277 -28.22 -10.40 5.04
C PRO A 277 -28.17 -11.03 3.64
N ASP A 278 -28.08 -10.20 2.60
CA ASP A 278 -28.07 -10.65 1.19
C ASP A 278 -26.64 -10.93 0.68
N TRP A 279 -25.63 -10.85 1.55
CA TRP A 279 -24.24 -11.07 1.18
C TRP A 279 -23.98 -12.52 0.73
N LYS A 280 -23.37 -12.69 -0.44
CA LYS A 280 -23.15 -14.03 -1.01
C LYS A 280 -21.95 -14.70 -0.33
N ALA A 281 -22.13 -15.97 0.06
CA ALA A 281 -21.11 -16.73 0.77
C ALA A 281 -19.76 -16.87 0.02
N ASN A 282 -19.77 -16.77 -1.31
CA ASN A 282 -18.56 -16.89 -2.14
C ASN A 282 -17.79 -15.58 -2.33
N GLN A 283 -18.23 -14.46 -1.74
CA GLN A 283 -17.60 -13.15 -1.90
C GLN A 283 -16.57 -12.82 -0.81
N GLY A 284 -16.35 -13.72 0.15
CA GLY A 284 -15.51 -13.45 1.33
C GLY A 284 -16.15 -12.41 2.25
N ALA A 285 -15.37 -11.73 3.09
CA ALA A 285 -15.83 -10.62 3.92
C ALA A 285 -14.78 -9.50 3.95
N PRO A 286 -14.59 -8.75 2.85
CA PRO A 286 -13.55 -7.72 2.75
C PRO A 286 -13.63 -6.65 3.84
N GLY A 287 -14.82 -6.30 4.32
CA GLY A 287 -14.99 -5.27 5.35
C GLY A 287 -14.89 -5.80 6.79
N ARG A 288 -14.61 -7.09 6.98
CA ARG A 288 -14.46 -7.71 8.31
C ARG A 288 -13.44 -6.94 9.13
N GLY A 289 -13.80 -6.63 10.37
CA GLY A 289 -12.89 -6.01 11.33
C GLY A 289 -12.08 -6.98 12.17
N GLY A 290 -11.25 -6.39 13.02
CA GLY A 290 -10.24 -7.06 13.81
C GLY A 290 -10.76 -7.56 15.15
N ALA A 291 -9.85 -7.88 16.05
CA ALA A 291 -10.13 -8.46 17.35
C ALA A 291 -11.09 -7.58 18.19
N ARG A 292 -10.92 -6.26 18.16
CA ARG A 292 -11.74 -5.30 18.93
C ARG A 292 -13.04 -4.89 18.24
N TRP A 293 -13.20 -5.10 16.93
CA TRP A 293 -14.44 -4.76 16.21
C TRP A 293 -15.40 -5.96 16.13
N LYS A 294 -16.68 -5.72 16.45
CA LYS A 294 -17.74 -6.74 16.43
C LYS A 294 -19.02 -6.27 15.72
N GLY A 295 -18.99 -5.10 15.08
CA GLY A 295 -20.12 -4.56 14.33
C GLY A 295 -20.19 -5.08 12.91
N VAL A 296 -20.65 -4.23 11.98
CA VAL A 296 -20.82 -4.61 10.56
C VAL A 296 -19.49 -4.81 9.84
N ASP A 297 -19.48 -5.63 8.79
CA ASP A 297 -18.32 -5.86 7.94
C ASP A 297 -18.13 -4.70 6.94
N GLY A 298 -17.83 -3.51 7.42
CA GLY A 298 -17.66 -2.32 6.57
C GLY A 298 -17.55 -1.04 7.40
N MET A 299 -17.86 0.11 6.79
CA MET A 299 -18.04 1.34 7.55
C MET A 299 -19.44 1.35 8.15
N ASP A 300 -19.52 1.44 9.48
CA ASP A 300 -20.79 1.39 10.16
C ASP A 300 -21.52 2.74 10.08
N PRO A 301 -22.82 2.78 9.73
CA PRO A 301 -23.56 4.03 9.63
C PRO A 301 -23.60 4.83 10.95
N GLU A 302 -23.51 4.14 12.09
CA GLU A 302 -23.53 4.72 13.44
C GLU A 302 -22.17 5.27 13.91
N LYS A 303 -21.12 5.11 13.09
CA LYS A 303 -19.75 5.59 13.35
C LYS A 303 -19.13 5.05 14.65
N GLN A 304 -19.58 3.90 15.14
CA GLN A 304 -18.99 3.20 16.28
C GLN A 304 -17.61 2.65 15.95
N ARG A 305 -17.38 2.21 14.70
CA ARG A 305 -16.06 1.77 14.24
C ARG A 305 -15.07 2.92 14.23
N TRP A 306 -15.53 4.08 13.78
CA TRP A 306 -14.77 5.33 13.80
C TRP A 306 -14.42 5.78 15.23
N LYS A 307 -15.38 5.70 16.17
CA LYS A 307 -15.12 5.97 17.59
C LYS A 307 -14.07 5.03 18.18
N LEU A 308 -14.18 3.72 17.91
CA LEU A 308 -13.19 2.73 18.33
C LEU A 308 -11.79 3.10 17.82
N TRP A 309 -11.65 3.50 16.56
CA TRP A 309 -10.36 3.93 16.01
C TRP A 309 -9.78 5.15 16.75
N LYS A 310 -10.60 6.15 17.09
CA LYS A 310 -10.15 7.31 17.89
C LYS A 310 -9.69 6.89 19.28
N GLU A 311 -10.45 6.02 19.95
CA GLU A 311 -10.12 5.49 21.28
C GLU A 311 -8.76 4.76 21.26
N VAL A 312 -8.54 3.89 20.29
CA VAL A 312 -7.25 3.18 20.15
C VAL A 312 -6.10 4.15 19.87
N LEU A 313 -6.28 5.15 19.01
CA LEU A 313 -5.24 6.16 18.78
C LEU A 313 -4.86 6.92 20.08
N LEU A 314 -5.83 7.21 20.94
CA LEU A 314 -5.57 7.80 22.26
C LEU A 314 -4.84 6.84 23.20
N GLU A 315 -5.18 5.54 23.18
CA GLU A 315 -4.43 4.50 23.90
C GLU A 315 -2.97 4.45 23.43
N VAL A 316 -2.73 4.49 22.12
CA VAL A 316 -1.38 4.48 21.53
C VAL A 316 -0.57 5.70 21.97
N VAL A 317 -1.17 6.89 21.97
CA VAL A 317 -0.51 8.12 22.46
C VAL A 317 -0.13 7.97 23.95
N THR A 318 -1.04 7.44 24.76
CA THR A 318 -0.82 7.22 26.20
C THR A 318 0.30 6.20 26.45
N TRP A 319 0.29 5.09 25.70
CA TRP A 319 1.33 4.08 25.74
C TRP A 319 2.69 4.67 25.38
N TYR A 320 2.78 5.41 24.26
CA TYR A 320 4.03 6.07 23.87
C TYR A 320 4.56 6.99 24.97
N ASP A 321 3.71 7.80 25.59
CA ASP A 321 4.14 8.76 26.62
C ASP A 321 4.70 8.07 27.86
N LYS A 322 4.08 6.95 28.26
CA LYS A 322 4.63 6.10 29.32
C LYS A 322 6.01 5.56 28.92
N GLU A 323 6.12 4.91 27.77
CA GLU A 323 7.39 4.32 27.29
C GLU A 323 8.49 5.39 27.08
N ALA A 324 8.12 6.60 26.67
CA ALA A 324 9.04 7.71 26.47
C ALA A 324 9.58 8.23 27.81
N SER A 325 8.74 8.29 28.85
CA SER A 325 9.16 8.66 30.21
C SER A 325 10.16 7.66 30.79
N GLU A 326 10.09 6.40 30.34
CA GLU A 326 11.02 5.33 30.71
C GLU A 326 12.20 5.20 29.73
N GLY A 327 12.30 6.07 28.72
CA GLY A 327 13.42 6.19 27.80
C GLY A 327 13.47 5.17 26.65
N ARG A 328 12.39 4.42 26.39
CA ARG A 328 12.40 3.26 25.45
C ARG A 328 12.02 3.58 23.99
N VAL A 329 11.22 4.62 23.73
CA VAL A 329 10.69 4.95 22.38
C VAL A 329 11.29 6.20 21.75
N LYS A 330 12.54 6.54 22.10
CA LYS A 330 13.13 7.80 21.63
C LYS A 330 13.18 7.86 20.10
N GLY A 331 12.45 8.80 19.52
CA GLY A 331 12.43 9.05 18.06
C GLY A 331 11.44 8.17 17.29
N TRP A 332 10.65 7.33 17.94
CA TRP A 332 9.59 6.57 17.28
C TRP A 332 8.50 7.52 16.75
N ARG A 333 7.98 7.27 15.55
CA ARG A 333 7.06 8.19 14.87
C ARG A 333 5.60 8.05 15.32
N VAL A 334 5.24 6.91 15.91
CA VAL A 334 3.85 6.48 16.17
C VAL A 334 3.00 7.52 16.92
N LYS A 335 3.53 8.24 17.91
CA LYS A 335 2.76 9.29 18.61
C LYS A 335 2.45 10.47 17.71
N GLU A 336 3.43 10.95 16.95
CA GLU A 336 3.26 12.11 16.06
C GLU A 336 2.15 11.85 15.05
N VAL A 337 2.19 10.66 14.42
CA VAL A 337 1.21 10.28 13.40
C VAL A 337 -0.17 10.04 14.01
N ALA A 338 -0.27 9.45 15.20
CA ALA A 338 -1.54 9.20 15.86
C ALA A 338 -2.24 10.51 16.23
N VAL A 339 -1.49 11.50 16.73
CA VAL A 339 -2.02 12.84 17.02
C VAL A 339 -2.49 13.55 15.75
N LYS A 340 -1.77 13.41 14.63
CA LYS A 340 -2.19 13.97 13.34
C LYS A 340 -3.46 13.30 12.82
N ALA A 341 -3.54 11.97 12.91
CA ALA A 341 -4.73 11.20 12.55
C ALA A 341 -5.95 11.62 13.35
N LEU A 342 -5.84 11.76 14.68
CA LEU A 342 -6.93 12.25 15.54
C LEU A 342 -7.46 13.62 15.09
N LYS A 343 -6.57 14.57 14.77
CA LYS A 343 -6.97 15.88 14.25
C LYS A 343 -7.67 15.79 12.89
N ALA A 344 -7.18 14.94 11.99
CA ALA A 344 -7.81 14.72 10.69
C ALA A 344 -9.20 14.08 10.84
N MET A 345 -9.35 13.16 11.80
CA MET A 345 -10.62 12.55 12.11
C MET A 345 -11.63 13.56 12.66
N ASP A 346 -11.21 14.42 13.60
CA ASP A 346 -12.04 15.52 14.12
C ASP A 346 -12.47 16.49 13.01
N ALA A 347 -11.59 16.78 12.04
CA ALA A 347 -11.89 17.64 10.91
C ALA A 347 -12.90 16.99 9.94
N ALA A 348 -12.82 15.68 9.72
CA ALA A 348 -13.76 14.95 8.87
C ALA A 348 -15.17 14.86 9.47
N GLU A 349 -15.29 14.87 10.81
CA GLU A 349 -16.58 14.89 11.51
C GLU A 349 -17.33 16.23 11.35
N GLN A 350 -16.63 17.30 10.97
CA GLN A 350 -17.16 18.65 10.84
C GLN A 350 -17.59 19.04 9.42
N GLN A 351 -17.30 18.18 8.43
CA GLN A 351 -17.67 18.36 7.02
C GLN A 351 -19.04 17.72 6.76
#